data_AF-A0A3A6PZX6-F1
#
_entry.id   AF-A0A3A6PZX6-F1
#
_cell.length_a   1.000
_cell.length_b   1.000
_cell.length_c   1.000
_cell.angle_alpha   90.00
_cell.angle_beta   90.00
_cell.angle_gamma   90.00
#
_symmetry.space_group_name_H-M   'P 1'
#
loop_
_entity.id
_entity.type
_entity.pdbx_description
1 polymer ?
#
loop_
_entity_poly.entity_id
_entity_poly.type
_entity_poly.pdbx_seq_one_letter_code
_entity_poly.pdbx_strand_id
1 'polypeptide(L)'
;MENDIIQYIMSEALVLMPVLFIIGLLLKNTPKVSDWTIPWALLGLGIASGIMIVGDVLQGAIQGVLVTGATVLAHQLIKQSLNK
;
A
#
# COMPACT_ATOMS: atom_id res chain seq x y z
N MET A 1 -23.04 6.94 -1.03
CA MET A 1 -22.20 6.01 -1.82
C MET A 1 -20.79 6.54 -2.06
N GLU A 2 -20.31 7.55 -1.33
CA GLU A 2 -18.94 8.09 -1.50
C GLU A 2 -18.03 7.84 -0.29
N ASN A 3 -18.56 7.37 0.85
CA ASN A 3 -17.78 7.16 2.08
C ASN A 3 -17.58 5.70 2.48
N ASP A 4 -18.17 4.74 1.77
CA ASP A 4 -18.19 3.35 2.24
C ASP A 4 -16.82 2.67 2.10
N ILE A 5 -16.04 2.99 1.06
CA ILE A 5 -14.74 2.34 0.80
C ILE A 5 -13.68 2.73 1.86
N ILE A 6 -13.65 4.01 2.26
CA ILE A 6 -12.73 4.47 3.31
C ILE A 6 -13.11 3.88 4.68
N GLN A 7 -14.39 3.60 4.93
CA GLN A 7 -14.83 2.92 6.15
C GLN A 7 -14.38 1.45 6.25
N TYR A 8 -13.95 0.82 5.15
CA TYR A 8 -13.38 -0.53 5.20
C TYR A 8 -11.92 -0.57 5.64
N ILE A 9 -11.20 0.56 5.56
CA ILE A 9 -9.82 0.65 6.06
C ILE A 9 -9.83 1.14 7.49
N MET A 10 -9.21 0.38 8.37
CA MET A 10 -9.07 0.75 9.77
C MET A 10 -8.18 2.00 9.90
N SER A 11 -8.56 2.94 10.77
CA SER A 11 -7.83 4.19 10.98
C SER A 11 -6.36 3.96 11.32
N GLU A 12 -6.07 2.93 12.10
CA GLU A 12 -4.73 2.52 12.49
C GLU A 12 -3.91 2.01 11.30
N ALA A 13 -4.56 1.37 10.33
CA ALA A 13 -3.91 0.87 9.11
C ALA A 13 -3.64 1.96 8.08
N LEU A 14 -4.37 3.09 8.11
CA LEU A 14 -4.16 4.21 7.18
C LEU A 14 -2.73 4.78 7.25
N VAL A 15 -2.08 4.73 8.42
CA VAL A 15 -0.69 5.17 8.58
C VAL A 15 0.28 4.39 7.69
N LEU A 16 -0.07 3.16 7.30
CA LEU A 16 0.75 2.35 6.40
C LEU A 16 0.80 2.90 4.97
N MET A 17 -0.21 3.67 4.52
CA MET A 17 -0.21 4.22 3.15
C MET A 17 1.02 5.11 2.88
N PRO A 18 1.28 6.19 3.64
CA PRO A 18 2.49 7.00 3.43
C PRO A 18 3.78 6.21 3.67
N VAL A 19 3.79 5.25 4.60
CA VAL A 19 4.96 4.39 4.85
C VAL A 19 5.30 3.54 3.63
N LEU A 20 4.32 2.80 3.09
CA LEU A 20 4.47 1.98 1.89
C LEU A 20 4.80 2.84 0.66
N PHE A 21 4.26 4.06 0.56
CA PHE A 21 4.60 4.97 -0.52
C PHE A 21 6.08 5.35 -0.51
N ILE A 22 6.63 5.73 0.66
CA ILE A 22 8.05 6.05 0.81
C ILE A 22 8.90 4.83 0.48
N ILE A 23 8.56 3.64 1.01
CA ILE A 23 9.28 2.40 0.69
C ILE A 23 9.24 2.12 -0.82
N GLY A 24 8.09 2.30 -1.46
CA GLY A 24 7.92 2.12 -2.90
C GLY A 24 8.82 3.05 -3.72
N LEU A 25 8.93 4.32 -3.30
CA LEU A 25 9.87 5.27 -3.90
C LEU A 25 11.33 4.84 -3.71
N LEU A 26 11.70 4.36 -2.52
CA LEU A 26 13.06 3.87 -2.26
C LEU A 26 13.40 2.66 -3.14
N LEU A 27 12.49 1.68 -3.22
CA LEU A 27 12.64 0.51 -4.07
C LEU A 27 12.79 0.90 -5.54
N LYS A 28 11.99 1.86 -6.01
CA LYS A 28 12.05 2.36 -7.39
C LYS A 28 13.37 3.04 -7.73
N ASN A 29 14.00 3.70 -6.76
CA ASN A 29 15.30 4.34 -6.94
C ASN A 29 16.50 3.39 -6.71
N THR A 30 16.24 2.14 -6.29
CA THR A 30 17.30 1.17 -6.02
C THR A 30 17.78 0.51 -7.31
N PRO A 31 19.09 0.51 -7.62
CA PRO A 31 19.60 -0.15 -8.81
C PRO A 31 19.32 -1.65 -8.76
N LYS A 32 18.92 -2.24 -9.90
CA LYS A 32 18.56 -3.66 -10.09
C LYS A 32 17.20 -4.10 -9.53
N VAL A 33 16.38 -3.21 -8.99
CA VAL A 33 14.98 -3.52 -8.68
C VAL A 33 14.12 -3.24 -9.91
N SER A 34 13.38 -4.24 -10.39
CA SER A 34 12.51 -4.07 -11.55
C SER A 34 11.14 -3.54 -11.11
N ASP A 35 10.56 -2.60 -11.87
CA ASP A 35 9.29 -1.93 -11.53
C ASP A 35 8.14 -2.90 -11.18
N TRP A 36 8.07 -4.06 -11.84
CA TRP A 36 7.02 -5.05 -11.58
C TRP A 36 7.16 -5.75 -10.22
N THR A 37 8.36 -5.76 -9.62
CA THR A 37 8.61 -6.39 -8.31
C THR A 37 8.16 -5.51 -7.15
N ILE A 38 8.10 -4.19 -7.35
CA ILE A 38 7.79 -3.21 -6.30
C ILE A 38 6.38 -3.46 -5.72
N PRO A 39 5.30 -3.62 -6.51
CA PRO A 39 3.97 -3.91 -5.95
C PRO A 39 3.94 -5.18 -5.10
N TRP A 40 4.65 -6.24 -5.49
CA TRP A 40 4.71 -7.50 -4.74
C TRP A 40 5.50 -7.35 -3.43
N ALA A 41 6.60 -6.61 -3.46
CA ALA A 41 7.37 -6.29 -2.25
C ALA A 41 6.54 -5.46 -1.26
N LEU A 42 5.83 -4.44 -1.76
CA LEU A 42 4.92 -3.63 -0.95
C LEU A 42 3.75 -4.44 -0.41
N LEU A 43 3.22 -5.39 -1.17
CA LEU A 43 2.14 -6.28 -0.71
C LEU A 43 2.59 -7.16 0.45
N GLY A 44 3.76 -7.78 0.34
CA GLY A 44 4.33 -8.58 1.43
C GLY A 44 4.55 -7.74 2.70
N LEU A 45 5.13 -6.54 2.55
CA LEU A 45 5.32 -5.62 3.66
C LEU A 45 4.01 -5.12 4.26
N GLY A 46 3.03 -4.77 3.41
CA GLY A 46 1.71 -4.31 3.82
C GLY A 46 0.95 -5.36 4.61
N ILE A 47 0.95 -6.62 4.16
CA ILE A 47 0.34 -7.74 4.90
C ILE A 47 1.04 -7.96 6.24
N ALA A 48 2.38 -8.05 6.25
CA ALA A 48 3.13 -8.29 7.48
C ALA A 48 2.90 -7.19 8.53
N SER A 49 2.96 -5.93 8.10
CA SER A 49 2.72 -4.77 8.97
C SER A 49 1.24 -4.62 9.37
N GLY A 50 0.31 -4.93 8.47
CA GLY A 50 -1.13 -4.94 8.76
C GLY A 50 -1.48 -5.94 9.87
N ILE A 51 -0.90 -7.14 9.84
CA ILE A 51 -1.04 -8.14 10.91
C ILE A 51 -0.49 -7.61 12.24
N MET A 52 0.68 -6.97 12.23
CA MET A 52 1.29 -6.43 13.45
C MET A 52 0.49 -5.28 14.08
N ILE A 53 -0.16 -4.44 13.26
CA ILE A 53 -0.94 -3.30 13.74
C ILE A 53 -2.32 -3.73 14.25
N VAL A 54 -3.01 -4.58 13.49
CA VAL A 54 -4.38 -4.99 13.80
C VAL A 54 -4.42 -6.07 14.89
N GLY A 55 -3.38 -6.89 15.01
CA GLY A 55 -3.28 -7.97 15.99
C GLY A 55 -4.04 -9.24 15.59
N ASP A 56 -5.12 -9.13 14.82
CA ASP A 56 -5.77 -10.27 14.17
C ASP A 56 -5.12 -10.58 12.81
N VAL A 57 -4.85 -11.87 12.57
CA VAL A 57 -4.12 -12.32 11.37
C VAL A 57 -4.94 -12.13 10.10
N LEU A 58 -6.22 -12.51 10.11
CA LEU A 58 -7.06 -12.45 8.91
C LEU A 58 -7.40 -11.00 8.57
N GLN A 59 -7.85 -10.25 9.56
CA GLN A 59 -8.20 -8.85 9.40
C GLN A 59 -6.96 -8.02 9.05
N GLY A 60 -5.84 -8.24 9.73
CA GLY A 60 -4.58 -7.56 9.44
C GLY A 60 -4.05 -7.84 8.04
N ALA A 61 -4.19 -9.08 7.55
CA ALA A 61 -3.84 -9.41 6.17
C ALA A 61 -4.73 -8.66 5.17
N ILE A 62 -6.05 -8.64 5.39
CA ILE A 62 -6.99 -7.90 4.53
C ILE A 62 -6.65 -6.40 4.52
N GLN A 63 -6.43 -5.81 5.70
CA GLN A 63 -6.05 -4.39 5.83
C GLN A 63 -4.73 -4.10 5.10
N GLY A 64 -3.74 -4.97 5.24
CA GLY A 64 -2.46 -4.86 4.54
C GLY A 64 -2.61 -4.87 3.01
N VAL A 65 -3.47 -5.74 2.47
CA VAL A 65 -3.78 -5.77 1.03
C VAL A 65 -4.48 -4.48 0.59
N LEU A 66 -5.50 -4.03 1.33
CA LEU A 66 -6.27 -2.82 0.99
C LEU A 66 -5.40 -1.57 0.97
N VAL A 67 -4.58 -1.36 2.01
CA VAL A 67 -3.68 -0.22 2.13
C VAL A 67 -2.60 -0.26 1.04
N THR A 68 -2.02 -1.44 0.76
CA THR A 68 -1.07 -1.59 -0.35
C THR A 68 -1.71 -1.22 -1.68
N GLY A 69 -2.91 -1.75 -1.97
CA GLY A 69 -3.65 -1.48 -3.19
C GLY A 69 -3.94 0.01 -3.37
N ALA A 70 -4.45 0.66 -2.32
CA ALA A 70 -4.69 2.10 -2.32
C ALA A 70 -3.40 2.90 -2.61
N THR A 71 -2.29 2.52 -1.99
CA THR A 71 -0.98 3.18 -2.16
C THR A 71 -0.46 3.05 -3.60
N VAL A 72 -0.45 1.84 -4.15
CA VAL A 72 0.07 1.57 -5.50
C VAL A 72 -0.82 2.23 -6.56
N LEU A 73 -2.14 2.14 -6.42
CA LEU A 73 -3.08 2.78 -7.35
C LEU A 73 -3.00 4.30 -7.28
N ALA A 74 -2.87 4.90 -6.09
CA ALA A 74 -2.64 6.33 -5.95
C ALA A 74 -1.36 6.77 -6.67
N HIS A 75 -0.26 6.02 -6.52
CA HIS A 75 0.97 6.29 -7.26
C HIS A 75 0.77 6.23 -8.79
N GLN A 76 0.01 5.24 -9.28
CA GLN A 76 -0.30 5.10 -10.70
C GLN A 76 -1.16 6.26 -11.22
N LEU A 77 -2.19 6.67 -10.48
CA LEU A 77 -3.05 7.80 -10.83
C LEU A 77 -2.27 9.11 -10.93
N ILE A 78 -1.36 9.37 -9.98
CA ILE A 78 -0.46 10.53 -10.03
C ILE A 78 0.44 10.45 -11.28
N LYS A 79 1.04 9.28 -11.55
CA LYS A 79 1.90 9.07 -12.71
C LYS A 79 1.16 9.29 -14.04
N GLN A 80 -0.09 8.83 -14.14
CA GLN A 80 -0.94 8.97 -15.33
C GLN A 80 -1.40 10.42 -15.53
N SER A 81 -1.69 11.13 -14.44
CA SER A 81 -2.13 12.54 -14.50
C SER A 81 -1.01 13.48 -14.95
N LEU A 82 0.24 13.16 -14.61
CA LEU A 82 1.41 13.97 -14.94
C LEU A 82 2.03 13.64 -16.31
N ASN A 83 1.93 12.40 -16.79
CA ASN A 83 2.49 11.97 -18.08
C ASN A 83 1.42 11.92 -19.20
N LYS A 84 0.74 13.04 -19.46
CA LYS A 84 -0.13 13.16 -20.64
C LYS A 84 0.64 12.95 -21.93
#